data_AF-A0A7K2WWI7-F1
#
_entry.id   AF-A0A7K2WWI7-F1
#
_cell.length_a   1.000
_cell.length_b   1.000
_cell.length_c   1.000
_cell.angle_alpha   90.00
_cell.angle_beta   90.00
_cell.angle_gamma   90.00
#
_symmetry.space_group_name_H-M   'P 1'
#
loop_
_entity.id
_entity.type
_entity.pdbx_description
1 polymer ?
#
loop_
_entity_poly.entity_id
_entity_poly.type
_entity_poly.pdbx_seq_one_letter_code
_entity_poly.pdbx_strand_id
1 'polypeptide(L)'
;MVTMTAARPKRSDLTTVALLTAVQRHGFNAWETLAAAYPPKLVQAAIQRDIKAGHLEYGVSLERPWLTPQGTWRLNADSRR
;
A
#
# COMPACT_ATOMS: atom_id res chain seq x y z
N MET A 1 25.51 19.36 19.81
CA MET A 1 24.75 18.09 19.71
C MET A 1 23.53 18.36 18.84
N VAL A 2 23.50 17.87 17.60
CA VAL A 2 22.37 18.09 16.69
C VAL A 2 21.34 17.01 16.96
N THR A 3 20.25 17.36 17.63
CA THR A 3 19.07 16.50 17.74
C THR A 3 18.39 16.45 16.37
N MET A 4 18.69 15.41 15.60
CA MET A 4 17.89 15.02 14.44
C MET A 4 16.52 14.60 14.96
N THR A 5 15.59 15.55 15.00
CA THR A 5 14.17 15.27 15.21
C THR A 5 13.68 14.46 14.02
N ALA A 6 13.78 13.12 14.11
CA ALA A 6 13.11 12.23 13.18
C ALA A 6 11.62 12.51 13.32
N ALA A 7 11.06 13.34 12.42
CA ALA A 7 9.65 13.61 12.36
C ALA A 7 8.94 12.26 12.32
N ARG A 8 8.18 11.93 13.37
CA ARG A 8 7.32 10.74 13.40
C ARG A 8 6.53 10.77 12.09
N PRO A 9 6.60 9.73 11.23
CA PRO A 9 5.86 9.73 9.99
C PRO A 9 4.41 9.97 10.36
N LYS A 10 3.87 11.08 9.83
CA LYS A 10 2.48 11.45 10.05
C LYS A 10 1.69 10.22 9.61
N ARG A 11 0.95 9.61 10.55
CA ARG A 11 0.14 8.38 10.36
C ARG A 11 -0.88 8.46 9.19
N SER A 12 -0.89 9.58 8.48
CA SER A 12 -1.78 10.03 7.43
C SER A 12 -1.36 9.66 6.01
N ASP A 13 -0.16 9.11 5.76
CA ASP A 13 0.26 8.71 4.41
C ASP A 13 0.62 7.23 4.35
N LEU A 14 -0.38 6.39 4.09
CA LEU A 14 -0.13 5.03 3.63
C LEU A 14 0.55 5.12 2.24
N THR A 15 1.84 4.84 2.23
CA THR A 15 2.65 4.91 1.02
C THR A 15 2.22 3.82 0.04
N THR A 16 2.33 4.10 -1.26
CA THR A 16 2.09 3.10 -2.31
C THR A 16 2.92 1.85 -2.05
N VAL A 17 4.18 1.99 -1.64
CA VAL A 17 5.06 0.84 -1.36
C VAL A 17 4.54 -0.01 -0.21
N ALA A 18 4.09 0.60 0.89
CA ALA A 18 3.51 -0.13 2.01
C ALA A 18 2.23 -0.88 1.62
N LEU A 19 1.38 -0.24 0.80
CA LEU A 19 0.16 -0.87 0.27
C LEU A 19 0.50 -2.06 -0.65
N LEU A 20 1.36 -1.86 -1.65
CA LEU A 20 1.75 -2.91 -2.60
C LEU A 20 2.46 -4.07 -1.89
N THR A 21 3.29 -3.77 -0.88
CA THR A 21 3.94 -4.79 -0.04
C THR A 21 2.91 -5.59 0.74
N ALA A 22 1.91 -4.93 1.33
CA ALA A 22 0.84 -5.60 2.06
C ALA A 22 0.01 -6.50 1.13
N VAL A 23 -0.32 -6.03 -0.08
CA VAL A 23 -1.02 -6.82 -1.10
C VAL A 23 -0.17 -8.01 -1.55
N GLN A 24 1.14 -7.82 -1.77
CA GLN A 24 2.04 -8.91 -2.14
C GLN A 24 2.14 -9.99 -1.07
N ARG A 25 2.26 -9.59 0.20
CA ARG A 25 2.51 -10.51 1.34
C ARG A 25 1.25 -11.17 1.86
N HIS A 26 0.15 -10.43 1.93
CA HIS A 26 -1.07 -10.86 2.62
C HIS A 26 -2.23 -11.12 1.66
N GLY A 27 -2.13 -10.71 0.39
CA GLY A 27 -3.16 -10.93 -0.62
C GLY A 27 -4.53 -10.43 -0.14
N PHE A 28 -5.45 -11.37 0.11
CA PHE A 28 -6.81 -11.09 0.59
C PHE A 28 -6.84 -10.43 1.98
N ASN A 29 -5.88 -10.76 2.86
CA ASN A 29 -5.79 -10.19 4.20
C ASN A 29 -5.11 -8.81 4.24
N ALA A 30 -4.68 -8.28 3.10
CA ALA A 30 -3.99 -7.00 3.03
C ALA A 30 -4.86 -5.85 3.60
N TRP A 31 -6.16 -5.88 3.31
CA TRP A 31 -7.11 -4.91 3.87
C TRP A 31 -7.15 -4.99 5.39
N GLU A 32 -7.40 -6.17 5.97
CA GLU A 32 -7.51 -6.35 7.42
C GLU A 32 -6.20 -5.97 8.13
N THR A 33 -5.07 -6.38 7.55
CA THR A 33 -3.73 -6.09 8.08
C THR A 33 -3.46 -4.58 8.11
N LEU A 34 -3.85 -3.87 7.05
CA LEU A 34 -3.70 -2.42 6.97
C LEU A 34 -4.73 -1.68 7.84
N ALA A 35 -5.97 -2.16 7.90
CA ALA A 35 -7.03 -1.58 8.72
C ALA A 35 -6.78 -1.75 10.22
N ALA A 36 -5.99 -2.75 10.63
CA ALA A 36 -5.52 -2.90 12.01
C ALA A 36 -4.47 -1.83 12.39
N ALA A 37 -3.71 -1.32 11.42
CA ALA A 37 -2.62 -0.37 11.65
C ALA A 37 -2.98 1.09 11.29
N TYR A 38 -3.90 1.28 10.36
CA TYR A 38 -4.28 2.57 9.77
C TYR A 38 -5.81 2.74 9.76
N PRO A 39 -6.34 3.98 9.80
CA PRO A 39 -7.77 4.22 9.69
C PRO A 39 -8.36 3.59 8.42
N PRO A 40 -9.49 2.86 8.48
CA PRO A 40 -10.08 2.18 7.32
C PRO A 40 -10.32 3.10 6.11
N LYS A 41 -10.76 4.35 6.36
CA LYS A 41 -10.94 5.37 5.30
C LYS A 41 -9.65 5.70 4.55
N LEU A 42 -8.53 5.69 5.25
CA LEU A 42 -7.21 5.96 4.67
C LEU A 42 -6.76 4.77 3.81
N VAL A 43 -6.94 3.55 4.32
CA VAL A 43 -6.67 2.31 3.56
C VAL A 43 -7.50 2.27 2.28
N GLN A 44 -8.78 2.61 2.37
CA GLN A 44 -9.66 2.70 1.20
C GLN A 44 -9.17 3.72 0.17
N ALA A 45 -8.83 4.94 0.62
CA ALA A 45 -8.33 5.99 -0.26
C ALA A 45 -7.00 5.59 -0.94
N ALA A 46 -6.11 4.90 -0.21
CA ALA A 46 -4.85 4.41 -0.76
C ALA A 46 -5.07 3.32 -1.81
N ILE A 47 -5.97 2.36 -1.56
CA ILE A 47 -6.33 1.32 -2.52
C ILE A 47 -6.93 1.94 -3.78
N GLN A 48 -7.88 2.86 -3.65
CA GLN A 48 -8.46 3.54 -4.82
C GLN A 48 -7.43 4.35 -5.59
N ARG A 49 -6.51 5.04 -4.90
CA ARG A 49 -5.40 5.76 -5.53
C ARG A 49 -4.53 4.82 -6.37
N ASP A 50 -4.12 3.69 -5.80
CA ASP A 50 -3.21 2.76 -6.46
C ASP A 50 -3.90 1.89 -7.53
N ILE A 51 -5.22 1.67 -7.43
CA ILE A 51 -6.04 1.16 -8.55
C ILE A 51 -6.08 2.18 -9.69
N LYS A 52 -6.37 3.45 -9.40
CA LYS A 52 -6.42 4.51 -10.41
C LYS A 52 -5.06 4.73 -11.09
N ALA A 53 -3.96 4.52 -10.36
CA ALA A 53 -2.61 4.58 -10.88
C ALA A 53 -2.21 3.35 -11.73
N GLY A 54 -3.05 2.33 -11.81
CA GLY A 54 -2.77 1.08 -12.53
C GLY A 54 -1.80 0.16 -11.82
N HIS A 55 -1.52 0.38 -10.52
CA HIS A 55 -0.64 -0.49 -9.72
C HIS A 55 -1.36 -1.72 -9.16
N LEU A 56 -2.68 -1.59 -8.96
CA LEU A 56 -3.55 -2.63 -8.43
C LEU A 56 -4.74 -2.84 -9.35
N GLU A 57 -5.14 -4.10 -9.49
CA GLU A 57 -6.45 -4.45 -10.01
C GLU A 57 -7.27 -5.10 -8.90
N TYR A 58 -8.59 -4.92 -8.97
CA TYR A 58 -9.54 -5.48 -8.03
C TYR A 58 -10.64 -6.22 -8.80
N GLY A 59 -10.62 -7.55 -8.71
CA GLY A 59 -11.70 -8.38 -9.23
C GLY A 59 -12.78 -8.53 -8.18
N VAL A 60 -13.94 -7.92 -8.38
CA VAL A 60 -15.12 -8.09 -7.51
C VAL A 60 -15.50 -9.58 -7.43
N SER A 61 -15.36 -10.33 -8.52
CA SER A 61 -15.65 -11.77 -8.60
C SER A 61 -14.66 -12.66 -7.83
N LEU A 62 -13.47 -12.14 -7.52
CA LEU A 62 -12.44 -12.88 -6.77
C LEU A 62 -12.25 -12.32 -5.36
N GLU A 63 -12.93 -11.21 -5.03
CA GLU A 63 -12.77 -10.41 -3.79
C GLU A 63 -11.32 -10.07 -3.44
N ARG A 64 -10.43 -10.08 -4.44
CA ARG A 64 -8.97 -10.05 -4.22
C ARG A 64 -8.34 -8.91 -5.01
N PRO A 65 -7.63 -7.98 -4.33
CA PRO A 65 -6.71 -7.10 -5.02
C PRO A 65 -5.44 -7.88 -5.41
N TRP A 66 -4.97 -7.73 -6.65
CA TRP A 66 -3.67 -8.24 -7.08
C TRP A 66 -2.82 -7.14 -7.71
N LEU A 67 -1.50 -7.35 -7.66
CA LEU A 67 -0.54 -6.46 -8.29
C LEU A 67 -0.61 -6.61 -9.80
N THR A 68 -0.67 -5.48 -10.51
CA THR A 68 -0.42 -5.45 -11.95
C THR A 68 1.07 -5.60 -12.22
N PRO A 69 1.49 -5.85 -13.48
CA PRO A 69 2.90 -5.78 -13.86
C PRO A 69 3.55 -4.44 -13.49
N GLN A 70 2.80 -3.33 -13.61
CA GLN A 70 3.26 -1.99 -13.25
C GLN A 70 3.44 -1.83 -11.74
N GLY A 71 2.50 -2.33 -10.92
CA GLY A 71 2.63 -2.33 -9.46
C GLY A 71 3.83 -3.17 -8.99
N THR A 72 4.05 -4.32 -9.63
CA THR A 72 5.21 -5.18 -9.37
C THR A 72 6.53 -4.46 -9.71
N TRP A 73 6.58 -3.78 -10.86
CA TRP A 73 7.76 -2.99 -11.23
C TRP A 73 8.01 -1.84 -10.26
N ARG A 74 6.96 -1.11 -9.85
CA ARG A 74 7.03 -0.03 -8.86
C ARG A 74 7.62 -0.52 -7.53
N LEU A 75 7.16 -1.68 -7.05
CA LEU A 75 7.64 -2.28 -5.81
C LEU A 75 9.11 -2.71 -5.91
N ASN A 76 9.50 -3.30 -7.05
CA ASN A 76 10.88 -3.74 -7.29
C ASN A 76 11.84 -2.56 -7.52
N ALA A 77 11.38 -1.47 -8.13
CA ALA A 77 12.17 -0.27 -8.35
C ALA A 77 12.49 0.46 -7.03
N ASP A 78 11.54 0.45 -6.09
CA ASP A 78 11.74 1.02 -4.76
C ASP A 78 12.66 0.16 -3.88
N SER A 79 12.56 -1.18 -4.00
CA SER A 79 13.41 -2.14 -3.26
C SER A 79 14.89 -2.14 -3.66
N ARG A 80 15.25 -1.45 -4.75
CA ARG A 80 16.63 -1.37 -5.29
C ARG A 80 17.34 -0.05 -4.95
N ARG A 81 16.70 0.83 -4.18
CA ARG A 81 17.31 2.06 -3.64
C ARG A 81 17.90 1.81 -2.25
#